data_AF-A0A6C0FVZ6-F1
#
_entry.id   AF-A0A6C0FVZ6-F1
#
_cell.length_a   1.000
_cell.length_b   1.000
_cell.length_c   1.000
_cell.angle_alpha   90.00
_cell.angle_beta   90.00
_cell.angle_gamma   90.00
#
_symmetry.space_group_name_H-M   'P 1'
#
loop_
_entity.id
_entity.type
_entity.pdbx_description
1 polymer ?
#
loop_
_entity_poly.entity_id
_entity_poly.type
_entity_poly.pdbx_seq_one_letter_code
_entity_poly.pdbx_strand_id
1 'polypeptide(L)'
;MTTPIGVMIEEGPQAWEIVQQRGGSAAIALVGSWKLPDGGGAKGQVYARVVREDSGEEVVTWTPAETDPSAGTWRLRLERVPAGGLYRLETSLQADGNTAMEWNVRGDMIHHWGVGDLWVIAGQSNAAGYGKGPVVDPPEFGVHLLRNSGRWDLATHPFNESTRTIHTENRETANPGHSPFLAFARLVKRETGWPIGLVQTALGGSPLSKWNPAEDGELYRMMRGVVESVGGSVRGVLWYQGCSDCSPELSATYLDRFRHMVDSWRADFGDEALPVLTVQLNRFTGADTTPEDDASWGTVREQQRRAAREIPHVTVIPAIDCPLSDEIHNSPAGNLLIGERMARAALAAVYGQDVHFRAPEIREARYIPADDAGTPSIELQFEHVKGYLLPTGQLNRLFTVQDAEGTADIAACTISGPASVTLKLARRLHGQAYVHGAFERNPIVYLPLDSATYMPLLAFYKFPVAE
;
A
#
# COMPACT_ATOMS: atom_id res chain seq x y z
N MET A 1 -0.35 -39.24 25.59
CA MET A 1 -0.56 -38.67 24.25
C MET A 1 -0.45 -39.81 23.25
N THR A 2 -1.46 -40.00 22.40
CA THR A 2 -1.43 -40.98 21.31
C THR A 2 -0.39 -40.56 20.28
N THR A 3 0.44 -41.48 19.82
CA THR A 3 1.42 -41.18 18.77
C THR A 3 0.69 -40.85 17.46
N PRO A 4 1.00 -39.73 16.79
CA PRO A 4 0.41 -39.43 15.48
C PRO A 4 0.78 -40.51 14.45
N ILE A 5 -0.21 -40.88 13.63
CA ILE A 5 -0.12 -41.90 12.57
C ILE A 5 -0.44 -41.22 11.26
N GLY A 6 0.23 -41.54 10.15
CA GLY A 6 0.03 -40.93 8.85
C GLY A 6 1.17 -39.99 8.46
N VAL A 7 0.90 -39.05 7.57
CA VAL A 7 1.84 -37.96 7.21
C VAL A 7 1.62 -36.78 8.15
N MET A 8 2.70 -36.21 8.67
CA MET A 8 2.70 -34.96 9.42
C MET A 8 3.47 -33.91 8.62
N ILE A 9 2.93 -32.69 8.56
CA ILE A 9 3.59 -31.54 7.94
C ILE A 9 4.26 -30.72 9.04
N GLU A 10 5.56 -30.47 8.89
CA GLU A 10 6.37 -29.68 9.82
C GLU A 10 6.75 -28.32 9.23
N GLU A 11 6.99 -28.27 7.91
CA GLU A 11 7.22 -27.04 7.15
C GLU A 11 6.35 -27.03 5.89
N GLY A 12 5.78 -25.86 5.58
CA GLY A 12 4.87 -25.64 4.47
C GLY A 12 4.13 -24.31 4.62
N PRO A 13 3.18 -24.00 3.72
CA PRO A 13 2.36 -22.81 3.88
C PRO A 13 1.51 -22.90 5.16
N GLN A 14 1.26 -21.76 5.81
CA GLN A 14 0.32 -21.67 6.92
C GLN A 14 -1.11 -21.69 6.40
N ALA A 15 -2.06 -22.06 7.27
CA ALA A 15 -3.46 -21.77 6.99
C ALA A 15 -3.64 -20.25 6.81
N TRP A 16 -4.48 -19.85 5.84
CA TRP A 16 -4.67 -18.45 5.43
C TRP A 16 -3.47 -17.78 4.74
N GLU A 17 -2.36 -18.47 4.51
CA GLU A 17 -1.21 -17.86 3.85
C GLU A 17 -1.50 -17.54 2.38
N ILE A 18 -1.09 -16.35 1.94
CA ILE A 18 -0.94 -16.05 0.52
C ILE A 18 0.54 -16.13 0.18
N VAL A 19 0.89 -16.98 -0.78
CA VAL A 19 2.26 -17.10 -1.29
C VAL A 19 2.42 -16.20 -2.51
N GLN A 20 3.48 -15.38 -2.55
CA GLN A 20 3.76 -14.49 -3.67
C GLN A 20 3.95 -15.26 -4.97
N GLN A 21 3.10 -14.98 -5.96
CA GLN A 21 3.17 -15.55 -7.29
C GLN A 21 4.21 -14.83 -8.16
N ARG A 22 4.85 -15.56 -9.07
CA ARG A 22 5.67 -15.04 -10.16
C ARG A 22 5.23 -15.68 -11.46
N GLY A 23 4.83 -14.85 -12.43
CA GLY A 23 4.39 -15.34 -13.75
C GLY A 23 3.13 -16.22 -13.70
N GLY A 24 2.25 -16.01 -12.72
CA GLY A 24 0.99 -16.74 -12.57
C GLY A 24 1.10 -18.07 -11.80
N SER A 25 2.19 -18.30 -11.07
CA SER A 25 2.36 -19.49 -10.21
C SER A 25 3.35 -19.25 -9.08
N ALA A 26 3.42 -20.14 -8.10
CA ALA A 26 4.45 -20.18 -7.07
C ALA A 26 4.95 -21.60 -6.82
N ALA A 27 6.16 -21.70 -6.29
CA ALA A 27 6.73 -22.95 -5.83
C ALA A 27 6.46 -23.14 -4.34
N ILE A 28 6.01 -24.34 -3.95
CA ILE A 28 5.65 -24.67 -2.57
C ILE A 28 6.56 -25.79 -2.08
N ALA A 29 7.33 -25.52 -1.02
CA ALA A 29 8.15 -26.50 -0.35
C ALA A 29 7.41 -27.08 0.85
N LEU A 30 7.53 -28.39 1.04
CA LEU A 30 6.92 -29.13 2.15
C LEU A 30 7.96 -30.06 2.75
N VAL A 31 8.00 -30.10 4.07
CA VAL A 31 8.84 -31.03 4.83
C VAL A 31 8.02 -31.59 5.98
N GLY A 32 8.27 -32.84 6.34
CA GLY A 32 7.79 -33.37 7.59
C GLY A 32 8.17 -34.81 7.85
N SER A 33 7.36 -35.45 8.67
CA SER A 33 7.54 -36.84 9.10
C SER A 33 6.34 -37.70 8.72
N TRP A 34 6.50 -39.02 8.78
CA TRP A 34 5.42 -39.96 8.55
C TRP A 34 5.55 -41.20 9.43
N LYS A 35 4.42 -41.85 9.70
CA LYS A 35 4.38 -43.07 10.51
C LYS A 35 3.22 -44.00 10.14
N LEU A 36 3.49 -45.28 10.03
CA LEU A 36 2.45 -46.29 9.78
C LEU A 36 1.70 -46.70 11.07
N PRO A 37 0.40 -47.04 10.99
CA PRO A 37 -0.41 -47.41 12.15
C PRO A 37 0.16 -48.59 12.96
N ASP A 38 0.65 -49.63 12.29
CA ASP A 38 1.01 -50.91 12.92
C ASP A 38 2.52 -51.14 13.07
N GLY A 39 3.35 -50.11 12.92
CA GLY A 39 4.82 -50.24 13.00
C GLY A 39 5.44 -51.10 11.88
N GLY A 40 4.68 -51.43 10.83
CA GLY A 40 5.15 -52.16 9.65
C GLY A 40 6.24 -51.38 8.91
N GLY A 41 7.33 -52.06 8.57
CA GLY A 41 8.57 -51.44 8.11
C GLY A 41 8.57 -50.80 6.70
N ALA A 42 9.44 -49.79 6.58
CA ALA A 42 10.26 -49.32 5.44
C ALA A 42 9.68 -49.05 4.03
N LYS A 43 8.39 -49.25 3.74
CA LYS A 43 7.84 -49.07 2.38
C LYS A 43 6.75 -47.99 2.24
N GLY A 44 6.73 -47.01 3.14
CA GLY A 44 5.82 -45.87 3.03
C GLY A 44 6.26 -44.89 1.95
N GLN A 45 5.36 -44.54 1.04
CA GLN A 45 5.56 -43.45 0.08
C GLN A 45 4.57 -42.32 0.39
N VAL A 46 5.10 -41.12 0.63
CA VAL A 46 4.31 -39.92 0.86
C VAL A 46 3.95 -39.29 -0.48
N TYR A 47 2.71 -38.82 -0.59
CA TYR A 47 2.22 -38.02 -1.71
C TYR A 47 1.58 -36.75 -1.18
N ALA A 48 1.63 -35.69 -1.97
CA ALA A 48 0.81 -34.51 -1.74
C ALA A 48 0.08 -34.08 -3.00
N ARG A 49 -1.07 -33.44 -2.83
CA ARG A 49 -1.82 -32.80 -3.91
C ARG A 49 -2.36 -31.45 -3.45
N VAL A 50 -2.81 -30.66 -4.41
CA VAL A 50 -3.48 -29.38 -4.16
C VAL A 50 -4.83 -29.40 -4.85
N VAL A 51 -5.88 -29.04 -4.13
CA VAL A 51 -7.25 -28.95 -4.64
C VAL A 51 -7.85 -27.58 -4.37
N ARG A 52 -8.81 -27.15 -5.18
CA ARG A 52 -9.63 -25.96 -4.89
C ARG A 52 -10.61 -26.29 -3.77
N GLU A 53 -10.72 -25.41 -2.78
CA GLU A 53 -11.62 -25.67 -1.64
C GLU A 53 -13.10 -25.55 -1.99
N ASP A 54 -13.44 -24.70 -2.95
CA ASP A 54 -14.82 -24.41 -3.36
C ASP A 54 -15.48 -25.54 -4.15
N SER A 55 -14.67 -26.38 -4.80
CA SER A 55 -15.14 -27.37 -5.79
C SER A 55 -14.54 -28.77 -5.58
N GLY A 56 -13.42 -28.87 -4.84
CA GLY A 56 -12.64 -30.09 -4.75
C GLY A 56 -11.88 -30.43 -6.04
N GLU A 57 -11.88 -29.52 -7.03
CA GLU A 57 -11.16 -29.71 -8.29
C GLU A 57 -9.66 -29.81 -8.03
N GLU A 58 -9.02 -30.79 -8.67
CA GLU A 58 -7.60 -31.02 -8.54
C GLU A 58 -6.80 -29.96 -9.34
N VAL A 59 -5.89 -29.29 -8.65
CA VAL A 59 -5.01 -28.24 -9.19
C VAL A 59 -3.62 -28.78 -9.45
N VAL A 60 -3.12 -29.55 -8.50
CA VAL A 60 -1.89 -30.33 -8.61
C VAL A 60 -2.25 -31.75 -8.24
N THR A 61 -2.01 -32.69 -9.14
CA THR A 61 -2.28 -34.11 -8.88
C THR A 61 -1.36 -34.68 -7.81
N TRP A 62 -1.73 -35.84 -7.29
CA TRP A 62 -0.92 -36.56 -6.32
C TRP A 62 0.52 -36.72 -6.82
N THR A 63 1.43 -36.01 -6.16
CA THR A 63 2.85 -35.95 -6.52
C THR A 63 3.65 -36.68 -5.45
N PRO A 64 4.50 -37.65 -5.82
CA PRO A 64 5.32 -38.37 -4.86
C PRO A 64 6.38 -37.46 -4.25
N ALA A 65 6.53 -37.53 -2.93
CA ALA A 65 7.60 -36.88 -2.18
C ALA A 65 8.90 -37.72 -2.19
N GLU A 66 10.03 -37.07 -1.92
CA GLU A 66 11.26 -37.78 -1.56
C GLU A 66 11.12 -38.26 -0.10
N THR A 67 10.96 -39.57 0.09
CA THR A 67 10.79 -40.19 1.41
C THR A 67 12.06 -40.91 1.87
N ASP A 68 12.44 -40.71 3.13
CA ASP A 68 13.47 -41.50 3.83
C ASP A 68 12.78 -42.49 4.80
N PRO A 69 12.74 -43.80 4.47
CA PRO A 69 12.09 -44.79 5.33
C PRO A 69 12.87 -45.12 6.61
N SER A 70 14.17 -44.82 6.66
CA SER A 70 14.99 -45.05 7.85
C SER A 70 14.77 -43.99 8.91
N ALA A 71 14.60 -42.73 8.47
CA ALA A 71 14.31 -41.60 9.34
C ALA A 71 12.81 -41.37 9.57
N GLY A 72 11.94 -41.91 8.69
CA GLY A 72 10.51 -41.61 8.72
C GLY A 72 10.20 -40.17 8.32
N THR A 73 10.99 -39.59 7.43
CA THR A 73 10.88 -38.20 6.98
C THR A 73 10.57 -38.11 5.49
N TRP A 74 10.09 -36.96 5.07
CA TRP A 74 9.78 -36.68 3.68
C TRP A 74 10.00 -35.21 3.34
N ARG A 75 10.27 -34.94 2.06
CA ARG A 75 10.30 -33.59 1.48
C ARG A 75 9.67 -33.58 0.09
N LEU A 76 9.01 -32.50 -0.26
CA LEU A 76 8.44 -32.30 -1.58
C LEU A 76 8.52 -30.84 -1.99
N ARG A 77 8.74 -30.60 -3.28
CA ARG A 77 8.65 -29.28 -3.87
C ARG A 77 7.70 -29.30 -5.06
N LEU A 78 6.60 -28.56 -4.95
CA LEU A 78 5.64 -28.35 -6.03
C LEU A 78 6.05 -27.08 -6.79
N GLU A 79 6.66 -27.21 -7.97
CA GLU A 79 7.32 -26.06 -8.63
C GLU A 79 6.36 -25.02 -9.23
N ARG A 80 5.15 -25.40 -9.61
CA ARG A 80 4.23 -24.56 -10.39
C ARG A 80 2.79 -24.65 -9.93
N VAL A 81 2.53 -24.35 -8.66
CA VAL A 81 1.15 -24.19 -8.19
C VAL A 81 0.58 -22.91 -8.82
N PRO A 82 -0.50 -22.98 -9.63
CA PRO A 82 -1.06 -21.81 -10.29
C PRO A 82 -1.50 -20.73 -9.30
N ALA A 83 -1.48 -19.47 -9.73
CA ALA A 83 -2.10 -18.36 -9.01
C ALA A 83 -3.62 -18.59 -8.91
N GLY A 84 -4.16 -18.35 -7.72
CA GLY A 84 -5.53 -18.65 -7.39
C GLY A 84 -5.66 -19.24 -5.99
N GLY A 85 -6.84 -19.80 -5.74
CA GLY A 85 -7.24 -20.31 -4.43
C GLY A 85 -8.67 -19.88 -4.09
N LEU A 86 -9.15 -20.15 -2.89
CA LEU A 86 -8.39 -20.80 -1.82
C LEU A 86 -8.17 -22.30 -2.11
N TYR A 87 -7.00 -22.78 -1.71
CA TYR A 87 -6.54 -24.13 -1.91
C TYR A 87 -6.54 -24.90 -0.59
N ARG A 88 -6.76 -26.22 -0.72
CA ARG A 88 -6.45 -27.20 0.31
C ARG A 88 -5.28 -28.05 -0.18
N LEU A 89 -4.24 -28.12 0.63
CA LEU A 89 -3.16 -29.06 0.45
C LEU A 89 -3.51 -30.34 1.19
N GLU A 90 -3.38 -31.48 0.53
CA GLU A 90 -3.65 -32.79 1.11
C GLU A 90 -2.41 -33.65 1.01
N THR A 91 -2.05 -34.32 2.10
CA THR A 91 -1.00 -35.35 2.10
C THR A 91 -1.60 -36.73 2.35
N SER A 92 -0.95 -37.75 1.80
CA SER A 92 -1.33 -39.15 2.02
C SER A 92 -0.12 -40.05 2.06
N LEU A 93 -0.23 -41.18 2.76
CA LEU A 93 0.81 -42.19 2.90
C LEU A 93 0.34 -43.50 2.29
N GLN A 94 0.99 -43.92 1.20
CA GLN A 94 0.77 -45.23 0.59
C GLN A 94 1.65 -46.29 1.28
N ALA A 95 1.05 -47.39 1.74
CA ALA A 95 1.73 -48.41 2.54
C ALA A 95 1.89 -49.77 1.82
N ASP A 96 1.02 -50.06 0.86
CA ASP A 96 0.81 -51.40 0.28
C ASP A 96 0.85 -51.41 -1.26
N GLY A 97 1.23 -50.28 -1.88
CA GLY A 97 1.24 -50.12 -3.34
C GLY A 97 -0.17 -50.04 -3.97
N ASN A 98 -1.23 -49.86 -3.17
CA ASN A 98 -2.58 -49.65 -3.69
C ASN A 98 -2.65 -48.39 -4.57
N THR A 99 -3.14 -48.55 -5.80
CA THR A 99 -3.27 -47.44 -6.77
C THR A 99 -4.43 -46.49 -6.44
N ALA A 100 -5.39 -46.91 -5.61
CA ALA A 100 -6.53 -46.09 -5.19
C ALA A 100 -6.11 -45.15 -4.05
N MET A 101 -5.54 -44.01 -4.42
CA MET A 101 -4.91 -43.06 -3.50
C MET A 101 -5.86 -42.47 -2.46
N GLU A 102 -7.16 -42.41 -2.75
CA GLU A 102 -8.20 -41.92 -1.83
C GLU A 102 -8.39 -42.81 -0.60
N TRP A 103 -7.88 -44.04 -0.61
CA TRP A 103 -7.91 -44.98 0.51
C TRP A 103 -6.56 -45.13 1.22
N ASN A 104 -5.57 -44.29 0.86
CA ASN A 104 -4.28 -44.25 1.55
C ASN A 104 -4.42 -43.86 3.02
N VAL A 105 -3.38 -44.15 3.80
CA VAL A 105 -3.31 -43.70 5.19
C VAL A 105 -3.30 -42.17 5.21
N ARG A 106 -4.07 -41.60 6.14
CA ARG A 106 -4.29 -40.15 6.28
C ARG A 106 -2.99 -39.36 6.36
N GLY A 107 -3.04 -38.10 5.93
CA GLY A 107 -1.99 -37.12 6.19
C GLY A 107 -2.57 -35.81 6.70
N ASP A 108 -1.72 -34.92 7.19
CA ASP A 108 -2.08 -33.55 7.53
C ASP A 108 -2.55 -32.79 6.28
N MET A 109 -3.43 -31.81 6.49
CA MET A 109 -3.95 -30.92 5.47
C MET A 109 -3.72 -29.48 5.87
N ILE A 110 -3.50 -28.61 4.88
CA ILE A 110 -3.42 -27.16 5.08
C ILE A 110 -4.57 -26.53 4.29
N HIS A 111 -5.35 -25.68 4.95
CA HIS A 111 -6.58 -25.08 4.43
C HIS A 111 -6.42 -23.58 4.17
N HIS A 112 -7.30 -23.05 3.33
CA HIS A 112 -7.50 -21.61 3.13
C HIS A 112 -6.27 -20.83 2.64
N TRP A 113 -5.25 -21.49 2.11
CA TRP A 113 -4.08 -20.81 1.57
C TRP A 113 -4.29 -20.50 0.08
N GLY A 114 -3.46 -19.61 -0.49
CA GLY A 114 -3.56 -19.23 -1.89
C GLY A 114 -2.22 -18.83 -2.48
N VAL A 115 -2.18 -18.74 -3.80
CA VAL A 115 -1.04 -18.20 -4.55
C VAL A 115 -1.51 -16.90 -5.21
N GLY A 116 -0.91 -15.78 -4.82
CA GLY A 116 -1.43 -14.46 -5.13
C GLY A 116 -0.38 -13.38 -4.98
N ASP A 117 -0.80 -12.14 -4.75
CA ASP A 117 0.10 -11.00 -4.63
C ASP A 117 0.18 -10.47 -3.20
N LEU A 118 1.42 -10.29 -2.73
CA LEU A 118 1.73 -9.75 -1.41
C LEU A 118 1.99 -8.24 -1.48
N TRP A 119 1.36 -7.49 -0.59
CA TRP A 119 1.56 -6.05 -0.46
C TRP A 119 1.99 -5.71 0.95
N VAL A 120 3.12 -5.00 1.08
CA VAL A 120 3.63 -4.55 2.38
C VAL A 120 2.98 -3.23 2.74
N ILE A 121 2.50 -3.12 3.97
CA ILE A 121 1.95 -1.90 4.55
C ILE A 121 3.01 -1.24 5.41
N ALA A 122 3.48 -0.08 4.98
CA ALA A 122 4.52 0.68 5.66
C ALA A 122 4.12 2.14 5.87
N GLY A 123 4.75 2.79 6.85
CA GLY A 123 4.50 4.17 7.22
C GLY A 123 3.99 4.31 8.64
N GLN A 124 3.16 5.31 8.89
CA GLN A 124 2.76 5.71 10.25
C GLN A 124 1.31 5.39 10.61
N SER A 125 0.72 6.12 11.57
CA SER A 125 -0.63 5.87 12.11
C SER A 125 -1.74 5.76 11.05
N ASN A 126 -1.73 6.58 9.99
CA ASN A 126 -2.71 6.47 8.91
C ASN A 126 -2.54 5.19 8.05
N ALA A 127 -1.32 4.61 7.98
CA ALA A 127 -1.09 3.28 7.40
C ALA A 127 -1.47 2.16 8.38
N ALA A 128 -1.00 2.24 9.62
CA ALA A 128 -1.29 1.26 10.68
C ALA A 128 -2.81 1.09 10.90
N GLY A 129 -3.57 2.16 10.66
CA GLY A 129 -5.02 2.21 10.72
C GLY A 129 -5.47 2.83 12.03
N TYR A 130 -5.67 4.15 12.05
CA TYR A 130 -6.16 4.89 13.22
C TYR A 130 -7.58 5.45 13.02
N GLY A 131 -8.27 5.04 11.95
CA GLY A 131 -9.62 5.53 11.67
C GLY A 131 -10.62 5.05 12.72
N LYS A 132 -11.35 6.00 13.30
CA LYS A 132 -12.36 5.77 14.34
C LYS A 132 -13.76 6.06 13.83
N GLY A 133 -14.69 5.16 14.15
CA GLY A 133 -16.10 5.29 13.79
C GLY A 133 -16.62 4.06 13.06
N PRO A 134 -17.94 3.93 12.92
CA PRO A 134 -18.55 2.81 12.22
C PRO A 134 -18.51 3.03 10.69
N VAL A 135 -18.20 1.96 9.95
CA VAL A 135 -18.42 1.84 8.51
C VAL A 135 -18.57 0.37 8.15
N VAL A 136 -19.24 0.06 7.03
CA VAL A 136 -19.32 -1.30 6.51
C VAL A 136 -18.10 -1.58 5.64
N ASP A 137 -17.15 -2.35 6.16
CA ASP A 137 -16.01 -2.88 5.41
C ASP A 137 -15.70 -4.32 5.87
N PRO A 138 -16.48 -5.32 5.40
CA PRO A 138 -16.38 -6.69 5.89
C PRO A 138 -15.13 -7.42 5.35
N PRO A 139 -14.66 -8.45 6.07
CA PRO A 139 -13.64 -9.36 5.54
C PRO A 139 -14.11 -10.10 4.29
N GLU A 140 -13.16 -10.57 3.49
CA GLU A 140 -13.43 -11.29 2.24
C GLU A 140 -12.42 -12.43 2.05
N PHE A 141 -12.89 -13.64 1.73
CA PHE A 141 -11.99 -14.77 1.42
C PHE A 141 -11.08 -14.44 0.25
N GLY A 142 -9.80 -14.83 0.37
CA GLY A 142 -8.74 -14.45 -0.55
C GLY A 142 -8.16 -13.06 -0.30
N VAL A 143 -8.59 -12.35 0.74
CA VAL A 143 -7.90 -11.16 1.27
C VAL A 143 -7.43 -11.46 2.69
N HIS A 144 -6.15 -11.75 2.84
CA HIS A 144 -5.58 -12.23 4.11
C HIS A 144 -4.51 -11.28 4.62
N LEU A 145 -4.26 -11.35 5.93
CA LEU A 145 -3.35 -10.47 6.65
C LEU A 145 -2.33 -11.31 7.42
N LEU A 146 -1.05 -11.07 7.20
CA LEU A 146 -0.01 -11.50 8.12
C LEU A 146 -0.07 -10.57 9.34
N ARG A 147 -0.53 -11.10 10.47
CA ARG A 147 -0.59 -10.34 11.73
C ARG A 147 0.80 -10.22 12.34
N ASN A 148 0.98 -9.23 13.21
CA ASN A 148 2.21 -9.03 13.99
C ASN A 148 2.58 -10.23 14.89
N SER A 149 1.67 -11.18 15.11
CA SER A 149 1.95 -12.47 15.77
C SER A 149 2.74 -13.48 14.91
N GLY A 150 3.06 -13.14 13.66
CA GLY A 150 3.70 -14.04 12.69
C GLY A 150 2.76 -15.06 12.06
N ARG A 151 1.45 -14.89 12.27
CA ARG A 151 0.42 -15.83 11.80
C ARG A 151 -0.50 -15.17 10.78
N TRP A 152 -0.79 -15.91 9.72
CA TRP A 152 -1.77 -15.53 8.71
C TRP A 152 -3.20 -15.68 9.23
N ASP A 153 -4.07 -14.78 8.80
CA ASP A 153 -5.49 -14.77 9.15
C ASP A 153 -6.31 -14.09 8.06
N LEU A 154 -7.63 -14.27 8.10
CA LEU A 154 -8.55 -13.48 7.29
C LEU A 154 -8.40 -11.99 7.64
N ALA A 155 -8.22 -11.13 6.63
CA ALA A 155 -7.97 -9.72 6.89
C ALA A 155 -9.19 -9.04 7.50
N THR A 156 -9.04 -8.54 8.72
CA THR A 156 -10.06 -7.82 9.48
C THR A 156 -9.45 -6.61 10.18
N HIS A 157 -10.21 -5.52 10.29
CA HIS A 157 -9.81 -4.38 11.11
C HIS A 157 -9.82 -4.76 12.60
N PRO A 158 -8.91 -4.20 13.42
CA PRO A 158 -7.79 -3.34 13.02
C PRO A 158 -6.55 -4.14 12.58
N PHE A 159 -5.77 -3.60 11.64
CA PHE A 159 -4.65 -4.33 11.02
C PHE A 159 -3.40 -4.39 11.90
N ASN A 160 -3.00 -3.27 12.52
CA ASN A 160 -1.76 -3.21 13.33
C ASN A 160 -1.98 -3.61 14.81
N GLU A 161 -2.92 -4.50 15.08
CA GLU A 161 -3.12 -4.99 16.44
C GLU A 161 -1.92 -5.82 16.91
N SER A 162 -1.67 -5.81 18.22
CA SER A 162 -0.42 -6.30 18.81
C SER A 162 -0.59 -7.55 19.67
N THR A 163 -1.71 -8.27 19.53
CA THR A 163 -1.99 -9.49 20.30
C THR A 163 -0.93 -10.54 19.99
N ARG A 164 -0.14 -10.91 21.02
CA ARG A 164 0.98 -11.87 20.89
C ARG A 164 1.98 -11.47 19.79
N THR A 165 2.22 -10.17 19.61
CA THR A 165 3.21 -9.71 18.64
C THR A 165 4.57 -10.34 18.91
N ILE A 166 5.22 -10.79 17.83
CA ILE A 166 6.64 -11.20 17.82
C ILE A 166 7.53 -10.07 17.29
N HIS A 167 6.94 -8.98 16.79
CA HIS A 167 7.59 -7.78 16.30
C HIS A 167 7.31 -6.64 17.30
N THR A 168 8.25 -6.40 18.20
CA THR A 168 8.08 -5.38 19.26
C THR A 168 8.30 -3.96 18.74
N GLU A 169 9.00 -3.83 17.62
CA GLU A 169 9.42 -2.60 16.97
C GLU A 169 8.24 -1.81 16.44
N ASN A 170 7.21 -2.47 15.88
CA ASN A 170 5.97 -1.84 15.41
C ASN A 170 4.77 -1.99 16.35
N ARG A 171 5.01 -2.31 17.62
CA ARG A 171 3.94 -2.49 18.61
C ARG A 171 3.27 -1.15 18.95
N GLU A 172 1.97 -1.05 18.69
CA GLU A 172 1.19 0.15 19.01
C GLU A 172 1.02 0.35 20.52
N THR A 173 0.99 1.62 20.94
CA THR A 173 0.73 2.01 22.34
C THR A 173 -0.76 2.14 22.66
N ALA A 174 -1.60 2.20 21.63
CA ALA A 174 -3.05 2.25 21.74
C ALA A 174 -3.67 1.28 20.72
N ASN A 175 -4.92 0.87 20.96
CA ASN A 175 -5.62 0.02 20.01
C ASN A 175 -5.81 0.77 18.68
N PRO A 176 -5.37 0.19 17.54
CA PRO A 176 -5.64 0.74 16.23
C PRO A 176 -7.12 0.59 15.86
N GLY A 177 -7.50 1.20 14.75
CA GLY A 177 -8.83 1.19 14.16
C GLY A 177 -8.81 0.82 12.68
N HIS A 178 -9.66 1.49 11.90
CA HIS A 178 -9.85 1.22 10.48
C HIS A 178 -8.61 1.61 9.66
N SER A 179 -8.28 0.80 8.66
CA SER A 179 -7.19 0.99 7.70
C SER A 179 -7.72 1.11 6.25
N PRO A 180 -7.06 1.82 5.32
CA PRO A 180 -7.48 1.86 3.92
C PRO A 180 -7.27 0.52 3.17
N PHE A 181 -6.44 -0.37 3.72
CA PHE A 181 -5.86 -1.46 2.94
C PHE A 181 -6.76 -2.69 2.75
N LEU A 182 -7.83 -2.84 3.55
CA LEU A 182 -8.83 -3.88 3.31
C LEU A 182 -9.63 -3.58 2.03
N ALA A 183 -10.15 -2.35 1.90
CA ALA A 183 -10.83 -1.90 0.69
C ALA A 183 -9.91 -1.96 -0.55
N PHE A 184 -8.65 -1.55 -0.41
CA PHE A 184 -7.63 -1.71 -1.46
C PHE A 184 -7.55 -3.15 -1.95
N ALA A 185 -7.30 -4.10 -1.04
CA ALA A 185 -7.04 -5.48 -1.41
C ALA A 185 -8.27 -6.17 -2.00
N ARG A 186 -9.47 -5.88 -1.49
CA ARG A 186 -10.72 -6.40 -2.05
C ARG A 186 -10.95 -5.94 -3.48
N LEU A 187 -10.68 -4.67 -3.77
CA LEU A 187 -10.80 -4.12 -5.11
C LEU A 187 -9.77 -4.73 -6.06
N VAL A 188 -8.51 -4.83 -5.66
CA VAL A 188 -7.48 -5.46 -6.49
C VAL A 188 -7.82 -6.92 -6.76
N LYS A 189 -8.17 -7.70 -5.73
CA LYS A 189 -8.60 -9.09 -5.87
C LYS A 189 -9.76 -9.24 -6.85
N ARG A 190 -10.78 -8.38 -6.75
CA ARG A 190 -11.96 -8.44 -7.62
C ARG A 190 -11.58 -8.27 -9.09
N GLU A 191 -10.67 -7.34 -9.40
CA GLU A 191 -10.31 -7.00 -10.78
C GLU A 191 -9.21 -7.90 -11.35
N THR A 192 -8.35 -8.51 -10.53
CA THR A 192 -7.30 -9.43 -10.99
C THR A 192 -7.70 -10.90 -10.91
N GLY A 193 -8.66 -11.24 -10.03
CA GLY A 193 -9.03 -12.61 -9.70
C GLY A 193 -8.04 -13.33 -8.78
N TRP A 194 -6.95 -12.68 -8.37
CA TRP A 194 -5.92 -13.29 -7.53
C TRP A 194 -6.14 -12.99 -6.04
N PRO A 195 -5.83 -13.95 -5.15
CA PRO A 195 -5.75 -13.66 -3.72
C PRO A 195 -4.73 -12.55 -3.42
N ILE A 196 -5.01 -11.76 -2.38
CA ILE A 196 -4.16 -10.66 -1.94
C ILE A 196 -3.77 -10.90 -0.48
N GLY A 197 -2.46 -10.95 -0.23
CA GLY A 197 -1.89 -10.99 1.11
C GLY A 197 -1.38 -9.61 1.52
N LEU A 198 -1.73 -9.19 2.71
CA LEU A 198 -1.30 -7.92 3.29
C LEU A 198 -0.29 -8.20 4.40
N VAL A 199 0.86 -7.51 4.34
CA VAL A 199 1.96 -7.70 5.28
C VAL A 199 2.09 -6.41 6.10
N GLN A 200 1.62 -6.44 7.35
CA GLN A 200 1.58 -5.25 8.20
C GLN A 200 2.93 -4.98 8.86
N THR A 201 3.54 -3.82 8.61
CA THR A 201 4.79 -3.38 9.25
C THR A 201 4.73 -1.95 9.78
N ALA A 202 3.67 -1.19 9.52
CA ALA A 202 3.55 0.23 9.90
C ALA A 202 3.56 0.46 11.41
N LEU A 203 3.89 1.68 11.86
CA LEU A 203 3.88 2.08 13.26
C LEU A 203 3.39 3.52 13.47
N GLY A 204 2.40 3.73 14.33
CA GLY A 204 1.96 5.04 14.78
C GLY A 204 3.10 6.01 15.16
N GLY A 205 3.07 7.22 14.59
CA GLY A 205 4.02 8.29 14.91
C GLY A 205 5.44 8.12 14.37
N SER A 206 5.76 7.04 13.66
CA SER A 206 7.13 6.81 13.16
C SER A 206 7.57 7.89 12.15
N PRO A 207 8.72 8.56 12.37
CA PRO A 207 9.34 9.40 11.36
C PRO A 207 9.98 8.56 10.24
N LEU A 208 10.27 9.19 9.10
CA LEU A 208 10.93 8.56 7.95
C LEU A 208 12.30 7.96 8.34
N SER A 209 12.97 8.50 9.35
CA SER A 209 14.29 8.02 9.80
C SER A 209 14.27 6.57 10.29
N LYS A 210 13.16 6.10 10.88
CA LYS A 210 12.99 4.69 11.28
C LYS A 210 12.90 3.74 10.10
N TRP A 211 12.55 4.25 8.93
CA TRP A 211 12.38 3.51 7.70
C TRP A 211 13.56 3.65 6.75
N ASN A 212 14.53 4.52 7.05
CA ASN A 212 15.71 4.73 6.24
C ASN A 212 16.93 4.01 6.86
N PRO A 213 17.57 3.05 6.17
CA PRO A 213 18.71 2.31 6.72
C PRO A 213 19.98 3.17 6.88
N ALA A 214 20.07 4.32 6.21
CA ALA A 214 21.16 5.29 6.42
C ALA A 214 20.95 6.20 7.64
N GLU A 215 19.81 6.06 8.34
CA GLU A 215 19.45 6.83 9.53
C GLU A 215 19.25 5.87 10.73
N ASP A 216 18.07 5.87 11.36
CA ASP A 216 17.75 4.95 12.46
C ASP A 216 17.51 3.52 11.90
N GLY A 217 16.61 3.39 10.93
CA GLY A 217 16.37 2.15 10.20
C GLY A 217 15.79 0.98 11.02
N GLU A 218 15.32 1.20 12.26
CA GLU A 218 14.71 0.14 13.08
C GLU A 218 13.54 -0.57 12.38
N LEU A 219 12.57 0.20 11.87
CA LEU A 219 11.40 -0.35 11.17
C LEU A 219 11.75 -0.88 9.79
N TYR A 220 12.77 -0.31 9.13
CA TYR A 220 13.33 -0.86 7.90
C TYR A 220 13.83 -2.29 8.09
N ARG A 221 14.69 -2.50 9.10
CA ARG A 221 15.28 -3.83 9.39
C ARG A 221 14.21 -4.84 9.77
N MET A 222 13.22 -4.42 10.56
CA MET A 222 12.07 -5.25 10.92
C MET A 222 11.24 -5.63 9.69
N MET A 223 10.85 -4.65 8.86
CA MET A 223 10.11 -4.89 7.61
C MET A 223 10.84 -5.88 6.70
N ARG A 224 12.16 -5.74 6.55
CA ARG A 224 12.97 -6.69 5.78
C ARG A 224 12.88 -8.11 6.33
N GLY A 225 12.96 -8.29 7.65
CA GLY A 225 12.80 -9.60 8.29
C GLY A 225 11.39 -10.19 8.10
N VAL A 226 10.35 -9.36 8.11
CA VAL A 226 8.97 -9.79 7.84
C VAL A 226 8.79 -10.18 6.37
N VAL A 227 9.38 -9.43 5.43
CA VAL A 227 9.33 -9.77 4.00
C VAL A 227 10.08 -11.08 3.73
N GLU A 228 11.23 -11.29 4.39
CA GLU A 228 11.97 -12.56 4.30
C GLU A 228 11.12 -13.74 4.80
N SER A 229 10.36 -13.58 5.88
CA SER A 229 9.53 -14.66 6.45
C SER A 229 8.35 -15.08 5.56
N VAL A 230 7.99 -14.27 4.56
CA VAL A 230 6.98 -14.59 3.54
C VAL A 230 7.57 -14.91 2.16
N GLY A 231 8.86 -15.26 2.12
CA GLY A 231 9.56 -15.69 0.90
C GLY A 231 10.38 -14.62 0.19
N GLY A 232 10.65 -13.48 0.84
CA GLY A 232 11.62 -12.48 0.43
C GLY A 232 11.21 -11.59 -0.75
N SER A 233 9.99 -11.73 -1.26
CA SER A 233 9.50 -10.90 -2.37
C SER A 233 8.02 -10.57 -2.25
N VAL A 234 7.67 -9.37 -2.73
CA VAL A 234 6.34 -8.79 -2.65
C VAL A 234 6.00 -8.08 -3.95
N ARG A 235 4.72 -7.89 -4.24
CA ARG A 235 4.23 -7.19 -5.42
C ARG A 235 4.47 -5.68 -5.35
N GLY A 236 4.50 -5.10 -4.15
CA GLY A 236 4.68 -3.67 -3.96
C GLY A 236 4.52 -3.22 -2.51
N VAL A 237 4.81 -1.94 -2.28
CA VAL A 237 4.72 -1.28 -0.97
C VAL A 237 3.61 -0.24 -0.98
N LEU A 238 2.76 -0.30 0.05
CA LEU A 238 1.72 0.67 0.37
C LEU A 238 2.28 1.61 1.45
N TRP A 239 2.66 2.82 1.07
CA TRP A 239 3.35 3.78 1.92
C TRP A 239 2.45 4.94 2.33
N TYR A 240 2.23 5.14 3.63
CA TYR A 240 1.57 6.35 4.11
C TYR A 240 2.26 6.92 5.35
N GLN A 241 3.09 7.92 5.13
CA GLN A 241 3.90 8.60 6.13
C GLN A 241 4.18 10.04 5.71
N GLY A 242 4.53 10.88 6.67
CA GLY A 242 5.14 12.19 6.45
C GLY A 242 4.82 13.17 7.57
N CYS A 243 3.76 12.94 8.34
CA CYS A 243 3.31 13.91 9.34
C CYS A 243 4.37 14.16 10.43
N SER A 244 5.17 13.14 10.78
CA SER A 244 6.25 13.26 11.78
C SER A 244 7.52 13.93 11.23
N ASP A 245 7.58 14.25 9.93
CA ASP A 245 8.69 14.92 9.27
C ASP A 245 8.33 16.36 8.85
N CYS A 246 7.18 16.88 9.31
CA CYS A 246 6.74 18.25 9.05
C CYS A 246 7.40 19.29 9.98
N SER A 247 8.73 19.23 10.12
CA SER A 247 9.55 20.31 10.70
C SER A 247 10.35 21.00 9.58
N PRO A 248 10.90 22.22 9.80
CA PRO A 248 11.70 22.93 8.80
C PRO A 248 12.87 22.09 8.27
N GLU A 249 13.58 21.38 9.16
CA GLU A 249 14.77 20.61 8.82
C GLU A 249 14.43 19.31 8.09
N LEU A 250 13.40 18.60 8.57
CA LEU A 250 13.04 17.28 8.04
C LEU A 250 12.24 17.38 6.75
N SER A 251 11.35 18.36 6.64
CA SER A 251 10.50 18.54 5.44
C SER A 251 11.34 18.88 4.21
N ALA A 252 12.39 19.69 4.38
CA ALA A 252 13.27 20.13 3.29
C ALA A 252 14.00 18.95 2.61
N THR A 253 14.28 17.87 3.34
CA THR A 253 15.06 16.71 2.87
C THR A 253 14.21 15.47 2.61
N TYR A 254 12.89 15.55 2.74
CA TYR A 254 11.99 14.39 2.68
C TYR A 254 12.14 13.56 1.41
N LEU A 255 12.18 14.19 0.23
CA LEU A 255 12.27 13.49 -1.05
C LEU A 255 13.57 12.69 -1.21
N ASP A 256 14.71 13.27 -0.83
CA ASP A 256 16.01 12.59 -0.97
C ASP A 256 16.10 11.38 -0.03
N ARG A 257 15.62 11.55 1.21
CA ARG A 257 15.54 10.46 2.20
C ARG A 257 14.55 9.37 1.76
N PHE A 258 13.39 9.78 1.21
CA PHE A 258 12.39 8.85 0.68
C PHE A 258 12.94 8.06 -0.52
N ARG A 259 13.66 8.72 -1.45
CA ARG A 259 14.33 8.06 -2.57
C ARG A 259 15.34 7.02 -2.09
N HIS A 260 16.22 7.40 -1.16
CA HIS A 260 17.21 6.48 -0.61
C HIS A 260 16.57 5.25 0.04
N MET A 261 15.48 5.44 0.80
CA MET A 261 14.71 4.36 1.39
C MET A 261 14.10 3.44 0.32
N VAL A 262 13.47 4.00 -0.72
CA VAL A 262 12.89 3.21 -1.83
C VAL A 262 13.97 2.41 -2.57
N ASP A 263 15.11 3.03 -2.86
CA ASP A 263 16.24 2.35 -3.53
C ASP A 263 16.80 1.21 -2.66
N SER A 264 16.82 1.39 -1.34
CA SER A 264 17.22 0.35 -0.40
C SER A 264 16.24 -0.84 -0.39
N TRP A 265 14.93 -0.58 -0.38
CA TRP A 265 13.92 -1.65 -0.51
C TRP A 265 14.06 -2.42 -1.83
N ARG A 266 14.29 -1.73 -2.94
CA ARG A 266 14.48 -2.36 -4.26
C ARG A 266 15.68 -3.30 -4.26
N ALA A 267 16.79 -2.86 -3.68
CA ALA A 267 17.99 -3.66 -3.55
C ALA A 267 17.75 -4.90 -2.67
N ASP A 268 17.17 -4.72 -1.47
CA ASP A 268 16.98 -5.81 -0.51
C ASP A 268 15.89 -6.82 -0.93
N PHE A 269 14.85 -6.38 -1.66
CA PHE A 269 13.79 -7.27 -2.15
C PHE A 269 14.07 -7.84 -3.55
N GLY A 270 15.20 -7.45 -4.17
CA GLY A 270 15.62 -7.93 -5.48
C GLY A 270 14.69 -7.53 -6.63
N ASP A 271 14.06 -6.36 -6.54
CA ASP A 271 13.16 -5.81 -7.55
C ASP A 271 13.47 -4.33 -7.80
N GLU A 272 14.26 -4.03 -8.84
CA GLU A 272 14.61 -2.65 -9.24
C GLU A 272 13.38 -1.80 -9.64
N ALA A 273 12.28 -2.45 -10.02
CA ALA A 273 11.04 -1.82 -10.43
C ALA A 273 9.95 -1.89 -9.36
N LEU A 274 10.30 -2.23 -8.11
CA LEU A 274 9.35 -2.40 -7.01
C LEU A 274 8.37 -1.21 -6.95
N PRO A 275 7.06 -1.46 -7.15
CA PRO A 275 6.05 -0.42 -7.07
C PRO A 275 5.90 0.12 -5.65
N VAL A 276 5.82 1.45 -5.52
CA VAL A 276 5.50 2.12 -4.26
C VAL A 276 4.32 3.05 -4.47
N LEU A 277 3.19 2.72 -3.84
CA LEU A 277 1.98 3.53 -3.84
C LEU A 277 2.01 4.38 -2.57
N THR A 278 2.23 5.69 -2.71
CA THR A 278 2.26 6.64 -1.59
C THR A 278 1.01 7.52 -1.52
N VAL A 279 0.68 8.04 -0.34
CA VAL A 279 -0.42 9.00 -0.13
C VAL A 279 0.15 10.38 0.19
N GLN A 280 -0.28 11.41 -0.55
CA GLN A 280 0.01 12.79 -0.19
C GLN A 280 -0.73 13.14 1.10
N LEU A 281 -0.05 13.79 2.06
CA LEU A 281 -0.62 14.04 3.39
C LEU A 281 -2.00 14.71 3.33
N ASN A 282 -2.92 14.21 4.15
CA ASN A 282 -4.22 14.84 4.39
C ASN A 282 -4.02 16.12 5.24
N ARG A 283 -5.10 16.77 5.63
CA ARG A 283 -5.14 17.94 6.51
C ARG A 283 -4.78 17.55 7.94
N PHE A 284 -4.28 18.52 8.69
CA PHE A 284 -4.19 18.44 10.15
C PHE A 284 -4.85 19.69 10.75
N THR A 285 -6.00 19.50 11.40
CA THR A 285 -6.87 20.57 11.92
C THR A 285 -6.59 20.96 13.38
N GLY A 286 -5.39 20.68 13.88
CA GLY A 286 -5.02 21.03 15.25
C GLY A 286 -4.93 22.54 15.47
N ALA A 287 -5.16 22.99 16.71
CA ALA A 287 -5.07 24.39 17.08
C ALA A 287 -3.63 24.94 16.96
N ASP A 288 -3.51 26.27 17.02
CA ASP A 288 -2.24 26.99 17.12
C ASP A 288 -1.26 26.76 15.96
N THR A 289 -1.78 26.66 14.73
CA THR A 289 -0.96 26.53 13.52
C THR A 289 -0.17 27.82 13.25
N THR A 290 1.14 27.69 13.11
CA THR A 290 2.04 28.78 12.71
C THR A 290 2.30 28.77 11.19
N PRO A 291 2.75 29.88 10.58
CA PRO A 291 3.17 29.89 9.19
C PRO A 291 4.30 28.89 8.86
N GLU A 292 5.11 28.55 9.86
CA GLU A 292 6.18 27.55 9.74
C GLU A 292 5.64 26.12 9.67
N ASP A 293 4.57 25.83 10.42
CA ASP A 293 3.84 24.55 10.33
C ASP A 293 3.22 24.38 8.93
N ASP A 294 2.58 25.43 8.41
CA ASP A 294 1.99 25.43 7.06
C ASP A 294 3.06 25.23 5.99
N ALA A 295 4.21 25.93 6.12
CA ALA A 295 5.32 25.78 5.19
C ALA A 295 5.93 24.38 5.23
N SER A 296 6.12 23.80 6.43
CA SER A 296 6.71 22.46 6.58
C SER A 296 5.76 21.37 6.06
N TRP A 297 4.46 21.49 6.34
CA TRP A 297 3.44 20.56 5.84
C TRP A 297 3.29 20.65 4.32
N GLY A 298 3.24 21.88 3.78
CA GLY A 298 3.22 22.14 2.34
C GLY A 298 4.47 21.61 1.64
N THR A 299 5.64 21.73 2.28
CA THR A 299 6.90 21.18 1.77
C THR A 299 6.83 19.66 1.69
N VAL A 300 6.39 18.93 2.72
CA VAL A 300 6.25 17.46 2.64
C VAL A 300 5.27 17.05 1.55
N ARG A 301 4.11 17.71 1.41
CA ARG A 301 3.15 17.43 0.33
C ARG A 301 3.75 17.63 -1.06
N GLU A 302 4.53 18.69 -1.25
CA GLU A 302 5.25 18.96 -2.50
C GLU A 302 6.30 17.88 -2.77
N GLN A 303 7.07 17.47 -1.77
CA GLN A 303 8.06 16.41 -1.90
C GLN A 303 7.41 15.06 -2.25
N GLN A 304 6.23 14.75 -1.70
CA GLN A 304 5.44 13.56 -2.06
C GLN A 304 4.90 13.63 -3.49
N ARG A 305 4.48 14.81 -3.97
CA ARG A 305 4.08 15.03 -5.36
C ARG A 305 5.26 14.80 -6.30
N ARG A 306 6.40 15.42 -6.00
CA ARG A 306 7.65 15.28 -6.77
C ARG A 306 8.18 13.85 -6.77
N ALA A 307 8.02 13.11 -5.68
CA ALA A 307 8.43 11.70 -5.61
C ALA A 307 7.83 10.85 -6.74
N ALA A 308 6.55 11.04 -7.05
CA ALA A 308 5.88 10.32 -8.14
C ALA A 308 6.36 10.71 -9.55
N ARG A 309 7.03 11.86 -9.71
CA ARG A 309 7.65 12.29 -10.97
C ARG A 309 9.10 11.87 -11.10
N GLU A 310 9.84 11.95 -10.00
CA GLU A 310 11.30 11.83 -10.02
C GLU A 310 11.80 10.42 -9.66
N ILE A 311 10.96 9.59 -9.05
CA ILE A 311 11.30 8.23 -8.69
C ILE A 311 10.43 7.29 -9.54
N PRO A 312 11.02 6.50 -10.46
CA PRO A 312 10.28 5.53 -11.27
C PRO A 312 9.43 4.61 -10.41
N HIS A 313 8.28 4.15 -10.90
CA HIS A 313 7.37 3.22 -10.20
C HIS A 313 6.83 3.70 -8.84
N VAL A 314 6.97 4.99 -8.52
CA VAL A 314 6.28 5.64 -7.41
C VAL A 314 5.01 6.31 -7.92
N THR A 315 3.89 6.10 -7.23
CA THR A 315 2.62 6.81 -7.52
C THR A 315 2.13 7.50 -6.27
N VAL A 316 1.57 8.69 -6.41
CA VAL A 316 0.99 9.46 -5.30
C VAL A 316 -0.54 9.50 -5.37
N ILE A 317 -1.18 9.30 -4.22
CA ILE A 317 -2.63 9.28 -4.03
C ILE A 317 -3.06 10.54 -3.26
N PRO A 318 -4.08 11.28 -3.74
CA PRO A 318 -4.59 12.42 -2.98
C PRO A 318 -5.39 11.94 -1.77
N ALA A 319 -5.18 12.59 -0.62
CA ALA A 319 -6.01 12.39 0.58
C ALA A 319 -6.58 13.70 1.15
N ILE A 320 -6.23 14.86 0.61
CA ILE A 320 -6.54 16.17 1.17
C ILE A 320 -8.05 16.47 1.34
N ASP A 321 -8.91 15.79 0.59
CA ASP A 321 -10.37 15.90 0.67
C ASP A 321 -10.98 14.91 1.67
N CYS A 322 -10.24 13.87 2.08
CA CYS A 322 -10.75 12.79 2.91
C CYS A 322 -11.15 13.28 4.31
N PRO A 323 -12.30 12.82 4.85
CA PRO A 323 -12.72 13.14 6.20
C PRO A 323 -11.77 12.58 7.26
N LEU A 324 -11.71 13.23 8.42
CA LEU A 324 -10.87 12.86 9.55
C LEU A 324 -11.70 12.33 10.73
N SER A 325 -11.11 11.46 11.55
CA SER A 325 -11.69 10.94 12.79
C SER A 325 -11.31 11.77 14.03
N ASP A 326 -10.17 12.45 13.96
CA ASP A 326 -9.68 13.41 14.92
C ASP A 326 -8.99 14.53 14.14
N GLU A 327 -8.03 15.23 14.74
CA GLU A 327 -7.38 16.35 14.08
C GLU A 327 -6.46 15.93 12.92
N ILE A 328 -6.00 14.67 12.84
CA ILE A 328 -4.93 14.25 11.91
C ILE A 328 -5.17 12.88 11.24
N HIS A 329 -5.95 11.99 11.85
CA HIS A 329 -6.19 10.64 11.35
C HIS A 329 -7.40 10.59 10.43
N ASN A 330 -7.26 9.88 9.31
CA ASN A 330 -8.37 9.65 8.38
C ASN A 330 -9.51 8.91 9.05
N SER A 331 -10.75 9.29 8.73
CA SER A 331 -11.90 8.51 9.15
C SER A 331 -12.04 7.22 8.36
N PRO A 332 -12.83 6.24 8.84
CA PRO A 332 -13.14 5.05 8.08
C PRO A 332 -13.65 5.35 6.67
N ALA A 333 -14.50 6.37 6.50
CA ALA A 333 -14.96 6.81 5.18
C ALA A 333 -13.82 7.38 4.31
N GLY A 334 -12.89 8.13 4.91
CA GLY A 334 -11.68 8.60 4.21
C GLY A 334 -10.75 7.46 3.80
N ASN A 335 -10.62 6.46 4.65
CA ASN A 335 -9.84 5.25 4.37
C ASN A 335 -10.43 4.44 3.22
N LEU A 336 -11.76 4.35 3.08
CA LEU A 336 -12.39 3.71 1.92
C LEU A 336 -12.03 4.45 0.61
N LEU A 337 -12.07 5.79 0.61
CA LEU A 337 -11.68 6.60 -0.56
C LEU A 337 -10.21 6.39 -0.92
N ILE A 338 -9.32 6.40 0.08
CA ILE A 338 -7.88 6.17 -0.12
C ILE A 338 -7.63 4.76 -0.64
N GLY A 339 -8.29 3.75 -0.07
CA GLY A 339 -8.19 2.35 -0.51
C GLY A 339 -8.64 2.17 -1.97
N GLU A 340 -9.74 2.81 -2.36
CA GLU A 340 -10.20 2.79 -3.76
C GLU A 340 -9.19 3.45 -4.72
N ARG A 341 -8.71 4.64 -4.36
CA ARG A 341 -7.72 5.36 -5.19
C ARG A 341 -6.41 4.58 -5.33
N MET A 342 -5.93 3.98 -4.23
CA MET A 342 -4.76 3.09 -4.26
C MET A 342 -5.01 1.86 -5.14
N ALA A 343 -6.20 1.25 -5.07
CA ALA A 343 -6.50 0.07 -5.89
C ALA A 343 -6.49 0.42 -7.37
N ARG A 344 -7.12 1.53 -7.77
CA ARG A 344 -7.07 2.03 -9.15
C ARG A 344 -5.64 2.30 -9.61
N ALA A 345 -4.81 2.87 -8.74
CA ALA A 345 -3.40 3.09 -9.03
C ALA A 345 -2.62 1.78 -9.20
N ALA A 346 -2.84 0.78 -8.33
CA ALA A 346 -2.24 -0.54 -8.52
C ALA A 346 -2.68 -1.19 -9.83
N LEU A 347 -3.98 -1.19 -10.13
CA LEU A 347 -4.54 -1.77 -11.34
C LEU A 347 -3.93 -1.17 -12.60
N ALA A 348 -3.74 0.15 -12.63
CA ALA A 348 -3.13 0.82 -13.77
C ALA A 348 -1.60 0.69 -13.81
N ALA A 349 -0.91 1.06 -12.73
CA ALA A 349 0.55 1.19 -12.71
C ALA A 349 1.29 -0.14 -12.53
N VAL A 350 0.63 -1.16 -11.96
CA VAL A 350 1.25 -2.46 -11.63
C VAL A 350 0.66 -3.59 -12.47
N TYR A 351 -0.66 -3.60 -12.67
CA TYR A 351 -1.34 -4.65 -13.45
C TYR A 351 -1.65 -4.27 -14.90
N GLY A 352 -1.29 -3.04 -15.32
CA GLY A 352 -1.42 -2.59 -16.71
C GLY A 352 -2.86 -2.46 -17.22
N GLN A 353 -3.84 -2.34 -16.33
CA GLN A 353 -5.24 -2.14 -16.71
C GLN A 353 -5.50 -0.70 -17.17
N ASP A 354 -6.38 -0.51 -18.14
CA ASP A 354 -6.80 0.81 -18.62
C ASP A 354 -7.79 1.46 -17.67
N VAL A 355 -7.28 1.92 -16.52
CA VAL A 355 -8.04 2.62 -15.48
C VAL A 355 -7.36 3.95 -15.19
N HIS A 356 -8.15 5.03 -15.19
CA HIS A 356 -7.64 6.33 -14.80
C HIS A 356 -7.45 6.40 -13.27
N PHE A 357 -6.25 6.77 -12.83
CA PHE A 357 -5.85 6.74 -11.42
C PHE A 357 -5.14 8.00 -10.92
N ARG A 358 -4.65 8.86 -11.83
CA ARG A 358 -3.85 10.03 -11.46
C ARG A 358 -4.74 11.20 -11.10
N ALA A 359 -4.45 11.86 -9.99
CA ALA A 359 -5.15 13.07 -9.61
C ALA A 359 -4.70 14.25 -10.48
N PRO A 360 -5.56 15.28 -10.66
CA PRO A 360 -5.14 16.54 -11.26
C PRO A 360 -3.89 17.12 -10.60
N GLU A 361 -2.91 17.48 -11.40
CA GLU A 361 -1.61 17.92 -10.92
C GLU A 361 -1.12 19.14 -11.71
N ILE A 362 -0.52 20.12 -11.02
CA ILE A 362 0.05 21.28 -11.70
C ILE A 362 1.20 20.85 -12.62
N ARG A 363 1.10 21.27 -13.89
CA ARG A 363 2.10 21.09 -14.95
C ARG A 363 2.90 22.36 -15.17
N GLU A 364 2.24 23.51 -15.13
CA GLU A 364 2.83 24.80 -15.49
C GLU A 364 2.13 25.94 -14.76
N ALA A 365 2.89 26.96 -14.39
CA ALA A 365 2.41 28.25 -13.93
C ALA A 365 3.12 29.32 -14.75
N ARG A 366 2.36 30.10 -15.53
CA ARG A 366 2.90 31.07 -16.47
C ARG A 366 2.40 32.47 -16.15
N TYR A 367 3.31 33.41 -15.99
CA TYR A 367 2.99 34.82 -15.83
C TYR A 367 2.50 35.41 -17.14
N ILE A 368 1.45 36.21 -17.07
CA ILE A 368 0.91 36.95 -18.19
C ILE A 368 0.95 38.43 -17.80
N PRO A 369 1.89 39.21 -18.38
CA PRO A 369 1.95 40.64 -18.17
C PRO A 369 0.63 41.31 -18.52
N ALA A 370 0.30 42.39 -17.81
CA ALA A 370 -0.90 43.17 -18.10
C ALA A 370 -0.86 43.69 -19.55
N ASP A 371 -1.97 43.54 -20.27
CA ASP A 371 -2.22 44.25 -21.53
C ASP A 371 -2.51 45.75 -21.26
N ASP A 372 -2.73 46.52 -22.33
CA ASP A 372 -3.06 47.96 -22.25
C ASP A 372 -4.36 48.24 -21.45
N ALA A 373 -5.16 47.21 -21.14
CA ALA A 373 -6.44 47.28 -20.42
C ALA A 373 -6.38 46.83 -18.95
N GLY A 374 -5.23 46.35 -18.44
CA GLY A 374 -4.94 46.31 -17.01
C GLY A 374 -5.47 45.11 -16.22
N THR A 375 -4.57 44.17 -15.92
CA THR A 375 -4.24 43.56 -14.61
C THR A 375 -3.41 42.31 -14.91
N PRO A 376 -2.21 42.14 -14.32
CA PRO A 376 -1.38 40.98 -14.60
C PRO A 376 -2.04 39.70 -14.07
N SER A 377 -1.73 38.56 -14.67
CA SER A 377 -2.29 37.28 -14.23
C SER A 377 -1.26 36.15 -14.25
N ILE A 378 -1.58 35.04 -13.58
CA ILE A 378 -0.89 33.77 -13.75
C ILE A 378 -1.90 32.78 -14.31
N GLU A 379 -1.52 32.07 -15.37
CA GLU A 379 -2.25 30.90 -15.85
C GLU A 379 -1.61 29.62 -15.29
N LEU A 380 -2.40 28.86 -14.56
CA LEU A 380 -2.06 27.53 -14.06
C LEU A 380 -2.63 26.49 -15.01
N GLN A 381 -1.78 25.58 -15.49
CA GLN A 381 -2.19 24.43 -16.29
C GLN A 381 -2.01 23.15 -15.48
N PHE A 382 -3.05 22.33 -15.46
CA PHE A 382 -3.06 21.05 -14.79
C PHE A 382 -3.03 19.92 -15.82
N GLU A 383 -2.34 18.83 -15.48
CA GLU A 383 -2.41 17.57 -16.20
C GLU A 383 -3.20 16.53 -15.41
N HIS A 384 -3.47 15.38 -16.04
CA HIS A 384 -4.25 14.28 -15.47
C HIS A 384 -5.69 14.64 -15.09
N VAL A 385 -6.22 15.74 -15.63
CA VAL A 385 -7.66 16.03 -15.58
C VAL A 385 -8.37 15.15 -16.60
N LYS A 386 -9.19 14.19 -16.15
CA LYS A 386 -9.92 13.29 -17.05
C LYS A 386 -11.14 13.95 -17.68
N GLY A 387 -11.91 14.68 -16.90
CA GLY A 387 -13.04 15.47 -17.36
C GLY A 387 -12.67 16.94 -17.47
N TYR A 388 -13.17 17.74 -16.55
CA TYR A 388 -12.79 19.14 -16.35
C TYR A 388 -12.74 19.47 -14.86
N LEU A 389 -12.04 20.55 -14.50
CA LEU A 389 -12.01 21.05 -13.13
C LEU A 389 -13.38 21.62 -12.76
N LEU A 390 -14.02 21.03 -11.76
CA LEU A 390 -15.31 21.42 -11.21
C LEU A 390 -15.08 22.19 -9.90
N PRO A 391 -15.46 23.48 -9.82
CA PRO A 391 -15.34 24.24 -8.57
C PRO A 391 -16.40 23.77 -7.58
N THR A 392 -15.99 23.55 -6.33
CA THR A 392 -16.89 23.17 -5.21
C THR A 392 -17.22 24.36 -4.30
N GLY A 393 -16.66 25.53 -4.57
CA GLY A 393 -16.87 26.77 -3.82
C GLY A 393 -15.97 27.91 -4.33
N GLN A 394 -15.73 28.90 -3.47
CA GLN A 394 -14.87 30.04 -3.82
C GLN A 394 -13.39 29.66 -3.81
N LEU A 395 -12.70 29.90 -4.92
CA LEU A 395 -11.31 29.49 -5.13
C LEU A 395 -10.27 30.54 -4.66
N ASN A 396 -10.69 31.77 -4.36
CA ASN A 396 -9.79 32.91 -4.13
C ASN A 396 -8.79 32.73 -2.97
N ARG A 397 -9.00 31.73 -2.10
CA ARG A 397 -8.11 31.42 -0.97
C ARG A 397 -7.42 30.07 -1.08
N LEU A 398 -7.60 29.36 -2.20
CA LEU A 398 -6.95 28.08 -2.43
C LEU A 398 -5.49 28.26 -2.86
N PHE A 399 -5.22 29.32 -3.61
CA PHE A 399 -3.91 29.64 -4.14
C PHE A 399 -3.30 30.82 -3.39
N THR A 400 -1.97 30.83 -3.29
CA THR A 400 -1.20 31.96 -2.80
C THR A 400 -0.06 32.22 -3.77
N VAL A 401 0.21 33.49 -4.06
CA VAL A 401 1.32 33.90 -4.93
C VAL A 401 2.31 34.70 -4.10
N GLN A 402 3.59 34.38 -4.22
CA GLN A 402 4.68 35.07 -3.53
C GLN A 402 5.79 35.41 -4.52
N ASP A 403 6.38 36.59 -4.38
CA ASP A 403 7.56 37.02 -5.14
C ASP A 403 8.61 37.65 -4.21
N ALA A 404 9.59 38.37 -4.76
CA ALA A 404 10.65 38.99 -3.96
C ALA A 404 10.15 40.09 -3.01
N GLU A 405 8.95 40.64 -3.23
CA GLU A 405 8.32 41.67 -2.37
C GLU A 405 7.34 41.07 -1.36
N GLY A 406 7.17 39.74 -1.33
CA GLY A 406 6.28 39.02 -0.43
C GLY A 406 5.00 38.52 -1.12
N THR A 407 3.91 38.36 -0.36
CA THR A 407 2.64 37.86 -0.90
C THR A 407 2.02 38.86 -1.88
N ALA A 408 1.59 38.39 -3.04
CA ALA A 408 0.83 39.14 -4.02
C ALA A 408 -0.66 38.77 -3.93
N ASP A 409 -1.52 39.77 -3.73
CA ASP A 409 -2.96 39.55 -3.62
C ASP A 409 -3.57 39.06 -4.93
N ILE A 410 -4.45 38.04 -4.82
CA ILE A 410 -5.23 37.49 -5.93
C ILE A 410 -6.59 38.18 -5.95
N ALA A 411 -6.81 39.05 -6.94
CA ALA A 411 -8.06 39.79 -7.11
C ALA A 411 -9.21 38.89 -7.60
N ALA A 412 -8.91 37.86 -8.40
CA ALA A 412 -9.89 36.88 -8.84
C ALA A 412 -9.21 35.55 -9.21
N CYS A 413 -9.86 34.43 -8.88
CA CYS A 413 -9.46 33.10 -9.32
C CYS A 413 -10.60 32.46 -10.13
N THR A 414 -10.34 32.12 -11.39
CA THR A 414 -11.34 31.55 -12.30
C THR A 414 -10.83 30.30 -12.99
N ILE A 415 -11.65 29.26 -13.10
CA ILE A 415 -11.37 28.13 -13.99
C ILE A 415 -11.58 28.64 -15.43
N SER A 416 -10.49 28.72 -16.19
CA SER A 416 -10.43 29.35 -17.52
C SER A 416 -10.48 28.34 -18.67
N GLY A 417 -10.38 27.04 -18.36
CA GLY A 417 -10.50 25.95 -19.31
C GLY A 417 -10.71 24.61 -18.58
N PRO A 418 -10.85 23.49 -19.32
CA PRO A 418 -11.08 22.18 -18.71
C PRO A 418 -10.03 21.80 -17.66
N ALA A 419 -8.77 22.20 -17.86
CA ALA A 419 -7.66 21.89 -16.97
C ALA A 419 -6.84 23.15 -16.60
N SER A 420 -7.46 24.32 -16.64
CA SER A 420 -6.74 25.60 -16.50
C SER A 420 -7.41 26.50 -15.46
N VAL A 421 -6.59 27.19 -14.67
CA VAL A 421 -7.02 28.20 -13.68
C VAL A 421 -6.26 29.49 -13.93
N THR A 422 -6.96 30.61 -13.98
CA THR A 422 -6.37 31.95 -14.09
C THR A 422 -6.47 32.68 -12.75
N LEU A 423 -5.33 33.17 -12.26
CA LEU A 423 -5.20 34.01 -11.08
C LEU A 423 -4.96 35.45 -11.54
N LYS A 424 -5.94 36.34 -11.40
CA LYS A 424 -5.75 37.77 -11.62
C LYS A 424 -5.07 38.38 -10.39
N LEU A 425 -3.97 39.10 -10.60
CA LEU A 425 -3.15 39.66 -9.53
C LEU A 425 -3.47 41.15 -9.34
N ALA A 426 -3.39 41.61 -8.09
CA ALA A 426 -3.57 43.02 -7.75
C ALA A 426 -2.37 43.90 -8.16
N ARG A 427 -1.18 43.30 -8.33
CA ARG A 427 0.06 43.98 -8.70
C ARG A 427 0.93 43.14 -9.65
N ARG A 428 1.89 43.80 -10.29
CA ARG A 428 2.95 43.10 -11.06
C ARG A 428 3.86 42.33 -10.12
N LEU A 429 4.43 41.24 -10.63
CA LEU A 429 5.39 40.43 -9.89
C LEU A 429 6.81 40.97 -10.09
N HIS A 430 7.62 40.85 -9.05
CA HIS A 430 8.99 41.34 -9.00
C HIS A 430 9.95 40.20 -8.62
N GLY A 431 10.96 39.98 -9.48
CA GLY A 431 11.94 38.92 -9.28
C GLY A 431 11.33 37.52 -9.42
N GLN A 432 11.91 36.54 -8.73
CA GLN A 432 11.42 35.17 -8.79
C GLN A 432 10.11 35.02 -8.04
N ALA A 433 9.12 34.45 -8.71
CA ALA A 433 7.78 34.24 -8.16
C ALA A 433 7.42 32.75 -8.06
N TYR A 434 6.59 32.45 -7.09
CA TYR A 434 6.08 31.11 -6.80
C TYR A 434 4.58 31.15 -6.57
N VAL A 435 3.91 30.08 -6.98
CA VAL A 435 2.51 29.81 -6.66
C VAL A 435 2.41 28.58 -5.77
N HIS A 436 1.51 28.65 -4.81
CA HIS A 436 1.18 27.59 -3.87
C HIS A 436 -0.28 27.22 -4.05
N GLY A 437 -0.62 25.93 -3.93
CA GLY A 437 -1.99 25.44 -4.05
C GLY A 437 -2.31 24.46 -2.93
N ALA A 438 -3.26 24.81 -2.06
CA ALA A 438 -3.67 23.99 -0.91
C ALA A 438 -2.50 23.50 -0.02
N PHE A 439 -1.46 24.32 0.11
CA PHE A 439 -0.22 23.93 0.80
C PHE A 439 -0.37 23.92 2.33
N GLU A 440 -1.20 24.80 2.87
CA GLU A 440 -1.45 24.95 4.31
C GLU A 440 -1.80 23.60 4.95
N ARG A 441 -1.45 23.45 6.23
CA ARG A 441 -1.71 22.24 7.01
C ARG A 441 -3.21 21.93 7.06
N ASN A 442 -4.05 22.96 7.10
CA ASN A 442 -5.50 22.86 6.97
C ASN A 442 -6.05 23.91 5.97
N PRO A 443 -5.92 23.67 4.66
CA PRO A 443 -6.36 24.60 3.65
C PRO A 443 -7.90 24.59 3.55
N ILE A 444 -8.45 25.67 2.99
CA ILE A 444 -9.89 25.79 2.78
C ILE A 444 -10.44 24.66 1.90
N VAL A 445 -11.57 24.10 2.30
CA VAL A 445 -12.10 22.79 1.83
C VAL A 445 -12.68 22.81 0.41
N TYR A 446 -12.79 23.98 -0.23
CA TYR A 446 -13.36 24.10 -1.58
C TYR A 446 -12.34 23.82 -2.69
N LEU A 447 -11.85 22.58 -2.73
CA LEU A 447 -10.92 22.12 -3.75
C LEU A 447 -11.67 21.88 -5.09
N PRO A 448 -11.13 22.33 -6.23
CA PRO A 448 -11.57 21.85 -7.53
C PRO A 448 -11.42 20.33 -7.59
N LEU A 449 -12.45 19.67 -8.11
CA LEU A 449 -12.46 18.24 -8.35
C LEU A 449 -12.40 17.98 -9.84
N ASP A 450 -11.76 16.91 -10.27
CA ASP A 450 -11.96 16.41 -11.63
C ASP A 450 -13.38 15.86 -11.76
N SER A 451 -14.18 16.40 -12.68
CA SER A 451 -15.58 16.03 -12.87
C SER A 451 -15.82 14.56 -13.22
N ALA A 452 -14.80 13.84 -13.69
CA ALA A 452 -14.93 12.43 -14.06
C ALA A 452 -14.48 11.45 -12.96
N THR A 453 -13.50 11.84 -12.16
CA THR A 453 -12.94 10.97 -11.09
C THR A 453 -13.32 11.42 -9.69
N TYR A 454 -13.76 12.66 -9.56
CA TYR A 454 -14.00 13.38 -8.31
C TYR A 454 -12.79 13.40 -7.36
N MET A 455 -11.58 13.23 -7.90
CA MET A 455 -10.34 13.43 -7.15
C MET A 455 -10.02 14.93 -7.05
N PRO A 456 -9.51 15.39 -5.89
CA PRO A 456 -9.03 16.76 -5.77
C PRO A 456 -7.68 16.95 -6.48
N LEU A 457 -7.30 18.20 -6.69
CA LEU A 457 -5.93 18.56 -7.06
C LEU A 457 -4.93 18.02 -6.01
N LEU A 458 -3.77 17.54 -6.46
CA LEU A 458 -2.61 17.41 -5.57
C LEU A 458 -2.18 18.80 -5.10
N ALA A 459 -1.95 18.93 -3.80
CA ALA A 459 -1.36 20.13 -3.24
C ALA A 459 0.07 20.30 -3.74
N PHE A 460 0.50 21.55 -3.89
CA PHE A 460 1.85 21.91 -4.31
C PHE A 460 2.31 23.17 -3.59
N TYR A 461 3.61 23.27 -3.36
CA TYR A 461 4.22 24.36 -2.60
C TYR A 461 5.48 24.86 -3.32
N LYS A 462 5.65 26.18 -3.37
CA LYS A 462 6.76 26.85 -4.08
C LYS A 462 6.89 26.39 -5.55
N PHE A 463 5.77 26.26 -6.26
CA PHE A 463 5.82 25.95 -7.69
C PHE A 463 6.26 27.19 -8.48
N PRO A 464 7.33 27.12 -9.30
CA PRO A 464 7.88 28.30 -9.95
C PRO A 464 6.94 28.86 -11.00
N VAL A 465 6.84 30.19 -11.06
CA VAL A 465 6.12 30.90 -12.12
C VAL A 465 7.10 31.24 -13.23
N ALA A 466 6.85 30.72 -14.43
CA ALA A 466 7.62 31.05 -15.64
C ALA A 466 7.20 32.40 -16.22
N GLU A 467 8.14 33.12 -16.83
CA GLU A 467 7.89 34.38 -17.56
C GLU A 467 7.23 34.18 -18.92
#